data_AF-A0A0G1KJA8-F1
#
_entry.id   AF-A0A0G1KJA8-F1
#
_cell.length_a   1.000
_cell.length_b   1.000
_cell.length_c   1.000
_cell.angle_alpha   90.00
_cell.angle_beta   90.00
_cell.angle_gamma   90.00
#
_symmetry.space_group_name_H-M   'P 1'
#
loop_
_entity.id
_entity.type
_entity.pdbx_description
1 polymer ?
#
loop_
_entity_poly.entity_id
_entity_poly.type
_entity_poly.pdbx_seq_one_letter_code
_entity_poly.pdbx_strand_id
1 'polypeptide(L)'
;MKLTEKFPTLSFARDADEFIRKWSGNADIVAQLRERRIYRVEIVPLFVSGAGILFGDDGNFLVWLNDFYPPEEQAYSLGHEIGHTFHFDLSKTPPRSSYPRQAQDPVVESFCKEFSLLWVAQNSENKIARRISNQAKLLVQHSL
;
A
#
# COMPACT_ATOMS: atom_id res chain seq x y z
N MET A 1 4.75 -16.68 8.55
CA MET A 1 3.31 -17.05 8.59
C MET A 1 2.67 -16.45 7.36
N LYS A 2 1.84 -17.21 6.63
CA LYS A 2 1.17 -16.70 5.43
C LYS A 2 -0.07 -15.89 5.81
N LEU A 3 -0.41 -14.89 5.02
CA LEU A 3 -1.62 -14.09 5.23
C LEU A 3 -2.87 -14.96 5.09
N THR A 4 -2.87 -15.92 4.16
CA THR A 4 -3.94 -16.91 4.02
C THR A 4 -4.15 -17.81 5.23
N GLU A 5 -3.10 -18.08 6.01
CA GLU A 5 -3.20 -18.87 7.25
C GLU A 5 -3.83 -18.04 8.38
N LYS A 6 -3.46 -16.75 8.47
CA LYS A 6 -3.94 -15.84 9.53
C LYS A 6 -5.33 -15.26 9.24
N PHE A 7 -5.67 -15.05 7.97
CA PHE A 7 -6.91 -14.43 7.52
C PHE A 7 -7.64 -15.31 6.48
N PRO A 8 -8.03 -16.55 6.84
CA PRO A 8 -8.58 -17.52 5.89
C PRO A 8 -9.93 -17.11 5.30
N THR A 9 -10.63 -16.16 5.93
CA THR A 9 -11.94 -15.64 5.49
C THR A 9 -11.84 -14.48 4.49
N LEU A 10 -10.64 -13.91 4.28
CA LEU A 10 -10.41 -12.85 3.32
C LEU A 10 -10.00 -13.48 1.98
N SER A 11 -10.89 -13.41 0.99
CA SER A 11 -10.67 -14.00 -0.34
C SER A 11 -9.41 -13.47 -1.03
N PHE A 12 -9.06 -12.22 -0.77
CA PHE A 12 -7.89 -11.55 -1.33
C PHE A 12 -6.58 -11.82 -0.58
N ALA A 13 -6.59 -12.57 0.53
CA ALA A 13 -5.36 -12.88 1.26
C ALA A 13 -4.37 -13.72 0.42
N ARG A 14 -4.89 -14.54 -0.49
CA ARG A 14 -4.07 -15.32 -1.43
C ARG A 14 -3.30 -14.42 -2.39
N ASP A 15 -3.96 -13.43 -2.96
CA ASP A 15 -3.34 -12.50 -3.91
C ASP A 15 -2.21 -11.70 -3.23
N ALA A 16 -2.36 -11.38 -1.94
CA ALA A 16 -1.32 -10.72 -1.17
C ALA A 16 -0.12 -11.63 -0.87
N ASP A 17 -0.35 -12.90 -0.50
CA ASP A 17 0.73 -13.88 -0.37
C ASP A 17 1.48 -14.08 -1.71
N GLU A 18 0.75 -14.13 -2.82
CA GLU A 18 1.32 -14.24 -4.16
C GLU A 18 2.12 -13.00 -4.55
N PHE A 19 1.65 -11.80 -4.21
CA PHE A 19 2.37 -10.56 -4.42
C PHE A 19 3.71 -10.54 -3.65
N ILE A 20 3.69 -10.84 -2.35
CA ILE A 20 4.91 -10.93 -1.53
C ILE A 20 5.88 -11.96 -2.13
N ARG A 21 5.39 -13.13 -2.51
CA ARG A 21 6.21 -14.17 -3.15
C ARG A 21 6.80 -13.73 -4.49
N LYS A 22 6.00 -13.10 -5.35
CA LYS A 22 6.42 -12.62 -6.68
C LYS A 22 7.59 -11.65 -6.60
N TRP A 23 7.55 -10.73 -5.64
CA TRP A 23 8.58 -9.71 -5.45
C TRP A 23 9.73 -10.18 -4.55
N SER A 24 9.77 -11.46 -4.16
CA SER A 24 10.85 -12.00 -3.34
C SER A 24 12.18 -11.88 -4.09
N GLY A 25 13.17 -11.22 -3.48
CA GLY A 25 14.46 -10.95 -4.13
C GLY A 25 14.48 -9.80 -5.15
N ASN A 26 13.33 -9.16 -5.42
CA ASN A 26 13.25 -7.95 -6.27
C ASN A 26 12.59 -6.80 -5.53
N ALA A 27 13.40 -5.83 -5.11
CA ALA A 27 12.96 -4.73 -4.27
C ALA A 27 12.73 -3.41 -5.04
N ASP A 28 12.25 -3.48 -6.30
CA ASP A 28 11.76 -2.28 -6.99
C ASP A 28 10.39 -1.86 -6.42
N ILE A 29 10.44 -0.98 -5.41
CA ILE A 29 9.27 -0.42 -4.74
C ILE A 29 8.34 0.29 -5.74
N VAL A 30 8.87 0.97 -6.76
CA VAL A 30 8.03 1.70 -7.72
C VAL A 30 7.24 0.74 -8.59
N ALA A 31 7.87 -0.32 -9.07
CA ALA A 31 7.18 -1.33 -9.86
C ALA A 31 6.10 -2.07 -9.03
N GLN A 32 6.39 -2.35 -7.76
CA GLN A 32 5.43 -2.89 -6.79
C GLN A 32 4.21 -1.97 -6.61
N LEU A 33 4.43 -0.66 -6.39
CA LEU A 33 3.36 0.33 -6.27
C LEU A 33 2.51 0.40 -7.56
N ARG A 34 3.16 0.45 -8.73
CA ARG A 34 2.47 0.52 -10.03
C ARG A 34 1.64 -0.72 -10.33
N GLU A 35 2.13 -1.92 -9.97
CA GLU A 35 1.35 -3.17 -10.10
C GLU A 35 0.06 -3.11 -9.29
N ARG A 36 0.08 -2.44 -8.13
CA ARG A 36 -1.10 -2.21 -7.30
C ARG A 36 -1.87 -0.95 -7.66
N ARG A 37 -1.57 -0.34 -8.82
CA ARG A 37 -2.16 0.90 -9.31
C ARG A 37 -2.00 2.10 -8.37
N ILE A 38 -0.95 2.13 -7.55
CA ILE A 38 -0.55 3.33 -6.81
C ILE A 38 0.43 4.10 -7.68
N TYR A 39 -0.03 5.24 -8.22
CA TYR A 39 0.74 6.06 -9.18
C TYR A 39 1.19 7.37 -8.56
N ARG A 40 0.65 7.74 -7.40
CA ARG A 40 1.05 8.95 -6.67
C ARG A 40 1.11 8.62 -5.18
N VAL A 41 2.19 9.08 -4.55
CA VAL A 41 2.34 9.10 -3.10
C VAL A 41 2.78 10.50 -2.72
N GLU A 42 2.05 11.14 -1.83
CA GLU A 42 2.32 12.51 -1.37
C GLU A 42 2.43 12.54 0.14
N ILE A 43 3.32 13.38 0.65
CA ILE A 43 3.50 13.62 2.08
C ILE A 43 2.70 14.88 2.42
N VAL A 44 1.73 14.76 3.31
CA VAL A 44 0.78 15.82 3.65
C VAL A 44 0.46 15.80 5.15
N PRO A 45 0.04 16.93 5.74
CA PRO A 45 -0.39 16.96 7.14
C PRO A 45 -1.71 16.21 7.31
N LEU A 46 -1.67 15.10 8.05
CA LEU A 46 -2.84 14.32 8.43
C LEU A 46 -3.02 14.38 9.95
N PHE A 47 -4.11 14.97 10.42
CA PHE A 47 -4.30 15.19 11.86
C PHE A 47 -4.83 13.97 12.63
N VAL A 48 -5.36 12.97 11.92
CA VAL A 48 -6.09 11.84 12.54
C VAL A 48 -5.64 10.45 12.07
N SER A 49 -4.82 10.35 11.02
CA SER A 49 -4.38 9.06 10.45
C SER A 49 -2.90 9.09 10.08
N GLY A 50 -2.26 7.90 10.06
CA GLY A 50 -0.88 7.75 9.59
C GLY A 50 -0.75 7.80 8.06
N ALA A 51 -1.81 7.42 7.35
CA ALA A 51 -1.93 7.53 5.91
C ALA A 51 -3.41 7.58 5.48
N GLY A 52 -3.63 7.70 4.17
CA GLY A 52 -4.92 7.45 3.55
C GLY A 52 -4.77 7.11 2.07
N ILE A 53 -5.69 6.29 1.56
CA ILE A 53 -5.76 5.91 0.15
C ILE A 53 -7.03 6.48 -0.51
N LEU A 54 -6.85 7.08 -1.67
CA LEU A 54 -7.88 7.79 -2.46
C LEU A 54 -7.73 7.42 -3.94
N PHE A 55 -8.67 7.87 -4.78
CA PHE A 55 -8.50 7.87 -6.22
C PHE A 55 -7.99 9.23 -6.70
N GLY A 56 -6.96 9.24 -7.53
CA GLY A 56 -6.54 10.41 -8.28
C GLY A 56 -7.41 10.64 -9.52
N ASP A 57 -7.25 11.81 -10.15
CA ASP A 57 -7.97 12.19 -11.37
C ASP A 57 -7.65 11.28 -12.57
N ASP A 58 -6.54 10.54 -12.51
CA ASP A 58 -6.13 9.53 -13.49
C ASP A 58 -6.82 8.17 -13.30
N GLY A 59 -7.70 8.05 -12.30
CA GLY A 59 -8.41 6.82 -11.95
C GLY A 59 -7.53 5.76 -11.28
N ASN A 60 -6.30 6.09 -10.89
CA ASN A 60 -5.42 5.23 -10.10
C ASN A 60 -5.47 5.61 -8.62
N PHE A 61 -4.84 4.80 -7.77
CA PHE A 61 -4.70 5.13 -6.35
C PHE A 61 -3.67 6.25 -6.13
N LEU A 62 -4.06 7.16 -5.26
CA LEU A 62 -3.23 8.17 -4.62
C LEU A 62 -3.11 7.80 -3.14
N VAL A 63 -1.89 7.74 -2.63
CA VAL A 63 -1.61 7.53 -1.20
C VAL A 63 -1.11 8.83 -0.58
N TRP A 64 -1.70 9.22 0.54
CA TRP A 64 -1.20 10.27 1.40
C TRP A 64 -0.51 9.66 2.61
N LEU A 65 0.71 10.13 2.91
CA LEU A 65 1.48 9.77 4.09
C LEU A 65 1.56 10.97 5.02
N ASN A 66 1.42 10.74 6.33
CA ASN A 66 1.42 11.79 7.33
C ASN A 66 2.81 12.43 7.50
N ASP A 67 2.91 13.74 7.28
CA ASP A 67 4.16 14.50 7.42
C ASP A 67 4.65 14.64 8.87
N PHE A 68 3.78 14.39 9.86
CA PHE A 68 4.14 14.36 11.27
C PHE A 68 4.88 13.07 11.68
N TYR A 69 4.87 12.03 10.82
CA TYR A 69 5.50 10.75 11.12
C TYR A 69 6.90 10.66 10.48
N PRO A 70 7.87 10.04 11.17
CA PRO A 70 9.19 9.82 10.59
C PRO A 70 9.11 8.88 9.37
N PRO A 71 10.05 8.95 8.42
CA PRO A 71 10.06 8.15 7.20
C PRO A 71 9.93 6.63 7.43
N GLU A 72 10.44 6.12 8.54
CA GLU A 72 10.32 4.73 8.95
C GLU A 72 8.87 4.34 9.26
N GLU A 73 8.13 5.18 9.99
CA GLU A 73 6.70 4.97 10.25
C GLU A 73 5.85 5.17 8.98
N GLN A 74 6.25 6.12 8.12
CA GLN A 74 5.65 6.30 6.81
C GLN A 74 5.83 5.06 5.91
N ALA A 75 6.91 4.29 6.07
CA ALA A 75 7.12 3.03 5.33
C ALA A 75 6.06 1.98 5.68
N TYR A 76 5.73 1.81 6.97
CA TYR A 76 4.65 0.92 7.39
C TYR A 76 3.28 1.45 6.97
N SER A 77 3.10 2.77 7.02
CA SER A 77 1.85 3.39 6.59
C SER A 77 1.63 3.17 5.09
N LEU A 78 2.67 3.32 4.26
CA LEU A 78 2.61 2.98 2.84
C LEU A 78 2.32 1.49 2.62
N GLY A 79 3.01 0.60 3.35
CA GLY A 79 2.75 -0.84 3.30
C GLY A 79 1.30 -1.18 3.64
N HIS A 80 0.72 -0.47 4.60
CA HIS A 80 -0.67 -0.65 5.02
C HIS A 80 -1.65 -0.25 3.90
N GLU A 81 -1.43 0.89 3.23
CA GLU A 81 -2.26 1.32 2.10
C GLU A 81 -2.13 0.40 0.87
N ILE A 82 -0.94 -0.17 0.62
CA ILE A 82 -0.79 -1.25 -0.37
C ILE A 82 -1.69 -2.44 -0.01
N GLY A 83 -1.75 -2.80 1.28
CA GLY A 83 -2.65 -3.82 1.82
C GLY A 83 -4.12 -3.57 1.46
N HIS A 84 -4.59 -2.34 1.58
CA HIS A 84 -5.96 -1.97 1.21
C HIS A 84 -6.25 -2.20 -0.28
N THR A 85 -5.27 -2.10 -1.17
CA THR A 85 -5.51 -2.32 -2.61
C THR A 85 -5.97 -3.74 -2.95
N PHE A 86 -5.71 -4.74 -2.11
CA PHE A 86 -6.13 -6.13 -2.36
C PHE A 86 -7.64 -6.33 -2.26
N HIS A 87 -8.34 -5.45 -1.55
CA HIS A 87 -9.80 -5.41 -1.50
C HIS A 87 -10.43 -4.96 -2.83
N PHE A 88 -9.67 -4.40 -3.77
CA PHE A 88 -10.20 -3.81 -5.00
C PHE A 88 -9.94 -4.68 -6.23
N ASP A 89 -10.94 -4.73 -7.12
CA ASP A 89 -10.78 -5.19 -8.50
C ASP A 89 -10.03 -4.11 -9.32
N LEU A 90 -8.75 -4.37 -9.57
CA LEU A 90 -7.86 -3.47 -10.30
C LEU A 90 -8.14 -3.40 -11.80
N SER A 91 -8.99 -4.29 -12.35
CA SER A 91 -9.40 -4.27 -13.76
C SER A 91 -10.42 -3.16 -14.07
N LYS A 92 -11.00 -2.54 -13.04
CA LYS A 92 -11.96 -1.42 -13.17
C LYS A 92 -11.25 -0.07 -13.04
N THR A 93 -11.82 0.98 -13.62
CA THR A 93 -11.30 2.34 -13.52
C THR A 93 -12.42 3.32 -13.09
N PRO A 94 -12.35 3.92 -11.89
CA PRO A 94 -11.40 3.59 -10.82
C PRO A 94 -11.58 2.14 -10.32
N PRO A 95 -10.58 1.55 -9.65
CA PRO A 95 -10.72 0.26 -8.99
C PRO A 95 -11.99 0.19 -8.13
N ARG A 96 -12.68 -0.94 -8.14
CA ARG A 96 -13.93 -1.11 -7.38
C ARG A 96 -13.74 -2.11 -6.26
N SER A 97 -14.28 -1.80 -5.09
CA SER A 97 -14.35 -2.74 -3.97
C SER A 97 -14.96 -4.07 -4.42
N SER A 98 -14.24 -5.16 -4.22
CA SER A 98 -14.71 -6.54 -4.42
C SER A 98 -15.17 -7.19 -3.12
N TYR A 99 -14.97 -6.50 -1.98
CA TYR A 99 -15.32 -6.98 -0.65
C TYR A 99 -16.53 -6.22 -0.09
N PRO A 100 -17.64 -6.90 0.25
CA PRO A 100 -18.91 -6.23 0.60
C PRO A 100 -18.87 -5.46 1.93
N ARG A 101 -17.82 -5.63 2.74
CA ARG A 101 -17.65 -4.88 3.99
C ARG A 101 -16.77 -3.65 3.76
N GLN A 102 -17.03 -2.61 4.55
CA GLN A 102 -16.30 -1.35 4.47
C GLN A 102 -14.79 -1.57 4.68
N ALA A 103 -13.97 -0.71 4.07
CA ALA A 103 -12.51 -0.77 4.20
C ALA A 103 -12.04 -0.71 5.66
N GLN A 104 -12.83 -0.05 6.53
CA GLN A 104 -12.61 0.09 7.98
C GLN A 104 -13.07 -1.12 8.80
N ASP A 105 -13.37 -2.27 8.18
CA ASP A 105 -13.64 -3.50 8.91
C ASP A 105 -12.40 -3.88 9.72
N PRO A 106 -12.49 -4.08 11.05
CA PRO A 106 -11.34 -4.40 11.90
C PRO A 106 -10.51 -5.60 11.44
N VAL A 107 -11.12 -6.57 10.74
CA VAL A 107 -10.42 -7.72 10.18
C VAL A 107 -9.57 -7.31 8.97
N VAL A 108 -10.07 -6.41 8.13
CA VAL A 108 -9.33 -5.85 6.99
C VAL A 108 -8.17 -4.99 7.48
N GLU A 109 -8.40 -4.13 8.47
CA GLU A 109 -7.35 -3.33 9.11
C GLU A 109 -6.23 -4.19 9.71
N SER A 110 -6.61 -5.29 10.38
CA SER A 110 -5.64 -6.27 10.91
C SER A 110 -4.84 -6.95 9.81
N PHE A 111 -5.49 -7.28 8.69
CA PHE A 111 -4.83 -7.82 7.50
C PHE A 111 -3.83 -6.81 6.90
N CYS A 112 -4.23 -5.56 6.70
CA CYS A 112 -3.36 -4.51 6.15
C CYS A 112 -2.14 -4.28 7.03
N LYS A 113 -2.31 -4.31 8.35
CA LYS A 113 -1.20 -4.24 9.32
C LYS A 113 -0.24 -5.42 9.17
N GLU A 114 -0.74 -6.65 9.06
CA GLU A 114 0.13 -7.82 8.88
C GLU A 114 0.86 -7.80 7.55
N PHE A 115 0.14 -7.45 6.46
CA PHE A 115 0.73 -7.31 5.14
C PHE A 115 1.87 -6.27 5.16
N SER A 116 1.64 -5.13 5.81
CA SER A 116 2.65 -4.07 5.95
C SER A 116 3.93 -4.59 6.61
N LEU A 117 3.82 -5.35 7.71
CA LEU A 117 4.98 -5.94 8.38
C LEU A 117 5.77 -6.87 7.45
N LEU A 118 5.09 -7.73 6.70
CA LEU A 118 5.74 -8.64 5.74
C LEU A 118 6.41 -7.88 4.60
N TRP A 119 5.71 -6.89 4.04
CA TRP A 119 6.19 -6.09 2.92
C TRP A 119 7.41 -5.24 3.29
N VAL A 120 7.39 -4.58 4.46
CA VAL A 120 8.51 -3.80 4.99
C VAL A 120 9.70 -4.71 5.29
N ALA A 121 9.49 -5.86 5.92
CA ALA A 121 10.55 -6.82 6.18
C ALA A 121 11.23 -7.31 4.89
N GLN A 122 10.45 -7.56 3.84
CA GLN A 122 10.95 -7.99 2.54
C GLN A 122 11.75 -6.90 1.81
N ASN A 123 11.33 -5.64 1.89
CA ASN A 123 11.91 -4.55 1.12
C ASN A 123 12.96 -3.73 1.88
N SER A 124 13.14 -3.99 3.18
CA SER A 124 13.90 -3.19 4.15
C SER A 124 13.27 -1.82 4.42
N GLU A 125 12.90 -1.59 5.69
CA GLU A 125 12.40 -0.31 6.21
C GLU A 125 13.28 0.87 5.78
N ASN A 126 14.59 0.80 6.03
CA ASN A 126 15.55 1.83 5.65
C ASN A 126 15.55 2.15 4.15
N LYS A 127 15.34 1.14 3.28
CA LYS A 127 15.30 1.36 1.84
C LYS A 127 14.03 2.10 1.42
N ILE A 128 12.89 1.76 2.01
CA ILE A 128 11.62 2.43 1.77
C ILE A 128 11.67 3.86 2.32
N ALA A 129 12.08 4.02 3.58
CA ALA A 129 12.24 5.30 4.27
C ALA A 129 13.13 6.26 3.47
N ARG A 130 14.33 5.83 3.04
CA ARG A 130 15.22 6.63 2.18
C ARG A 130 14.53 7.06 0.89
N ARG A 131 13.71 6.19 0.29
CA ARG A 131 13.03 6.53 -0.95
C ARG A 131 11.92 7.55 -0.72
N ILE A 132 11.19 7.44 0.40
CA ILE A 132 10.21 8.45 0.84
C ILE A 132 10.91 9.79 1.07
N SER A 133 12.02 9.83 1.82
CA SER A 133 12.75 11.07 2.13
C SER A 133 13.36 11.74 0.89
N ASN A 134 13.84 10.95 -0.09
CA ASN A 134 14.52 11.48 -1.27
C ASN A 134 13.57 12.01 -2.35
N GLN A 135 12.26 11.77 -2.23
CA GLN A 135 11.30 12.15 -3.25
C GLN A 135 10.16 12.92 -2.59
N ALA A 136 10.13 14.25 -2.76
CA ALA A 136 8.99 15.09 -2.35
C ALA A 136 7.64 14.57 -2.89
N LYS A 137 7.68 13.71 -3.93
CA LYS A 137 6.61 12.81 -4.38
C LYS A 137 7.25 11.54 -4.99
N LEU A 138 7.04 10.37 -4.40
CA LEU A 138 7.68 9.08 -4.77
C LEU A 138 7.45 8.61 -6.24
N LEU A 139 6.48 9.20 -6.94
CA LEU A 139 6.02 8.74 -8.26
C LEU A 139 5.59 9.87 -9.21
N VAL A 140 6.20 11.06 -9.16
CA VAL A 140 5.89 12.08 -10.19
C VAL A 140 6.54 11.67 -11.50
N GLN A 141 5.73 11.22 -12.44
CA GLN A 141 5.99 11.56 -13.83
C GLN A 141 5.72 13.05 -13.97
N HIS A 142 6.74 13.81 -14.35
CA HIS A 142 6.49 15.07 -15.02
C HIS A 142 5.65 14.72 -16.26
N SER A 143 4.39 15.14 -16.27
CA SER A 143 3.65 15.25 -17.51
C SER A 143 4.47 16.21 -18.39
N LEU A 144 5.06 15.67 -19.47
CA LEU A 144 5.48 16.48 -20.62
C LEU A 144 4.22 16.88 -21.39
#